data_AF-A0A0C1DQ47-F1
#
_entry.id   AF-A0A0C1DQ47-F1
#
_cell.length_a   1.000
_cell.length_b   1.000
_cell.length_c   1.000
_cell.angle_alpha   90.00
_cell.angle_beta   90.00
_cell.angle_gamma   90.00
#
_symmetry.space_group_name_H-M   'P 1'
#
loop_
_entity.id
_entity.type
_entity.pdbx_description
1 polymer ?
#
loop_
_entity_poly.entity_id
_entity_poly.type
_entity_poly.pdbx_seq_one_letter_code
_entity_poly.pdbx_strand_id
1 'polypeptide(L)'
;MNQHLNIFRYYNESNSSEFIENNLSRAFAICLESDTLFFSKYIQAIVEKDDYDYLFNHYEDGSVYQIDLQVNTNSLEVSGLKKVYAVAMTADRNLDKGDFLSLEASVSKEINLTDVLITIKDIAIVIEVKRNTFDCKQQLFDQVVPLVSSGQQISVVPVNFSWKHTMVLMEQVANLMQFRGGRSRMLDDFIALAEIRYPYWFSSRPFHQLPSLADSSQKSVHARNLRLKQIINHSAQKILDYADRMAIGINFGWASEIIPFFQQHRGDDYMVFTIWPGNTKSQGYHIYDKPLSWIERKSLMIGDISFELDLEYHIKFCHFNRFVTSLDFGPEQLLKPLNTAKNFYDKSGKWDLKDWNEFELLMDEHLRSEFNWREKCGFDKHFVKTDRNYFTVSFGFMVDLYVPYKIFQQLDTDLNNYSAPSGFIDQLVDAYSHLLDRS
;
A
#
# COMPACT_ATOMS: atom_id res chain seq x y z
N MET A 1 -1.58 -8.56 -6.87
CA MET A 1 -0.28 -9.04 -7.39
C MET A 1 0.53 -9.54 -6.20
N ASN A 2 1.14 -10.74 -6.17
CA ASN A 2 1.80 -11.23 -4.94
C ASN A 2 3.00 -10.34 -4.56
N GLN A 3 2.93 -9.66 -3.43
CA GLN A 3 3.94 -8.73 -2.95
C GLN A 3 5.31 -9.33 -2.64
N HIS A 4 5.38 -10.63 -2.35
CA HIS A 4 6.66 -11.33 -2.21
C HIS A 4 7.36 -11.48 -3.56
N LEU A 5 6.64 -11.20 -4.65
CA LEU A 5 7.13 -11.19 -6.02
C LEU A 5 7.22 -9.76 -6.58
N ASN A 6 6.91 -8.73 -5.79
CA ASN A 6 7.14 -7.35 -6.19
C ASN A 6 8.65 -7.13 -6.26
N ILE A 7 9.14 -6.83 -7.45
CA ILE A 7 10.58 -6.77 -7.74
C ILE A 7 11.31 -5.65 -7.01
N PHE A 8 10.59 -4.60 -6.59
CA PHE A 8 11.16 -3.45 -5.88
C PHE A 8 11.08 -3.62 -4.36
N ARG A 9 10.53 -4.74 -3.89
CA ARG A 9 10.50 -5.08 -2.46
C ARG A 9 11.63 -6.03 -2.12
N TYR A 10 12.64 -5.52 -1.41
CA TYR A 10 13.75 -6.32 -0.93
C TYR A 10 13.38 -7.10 0.34
N TYR A 11 13.81 -8.36 0.42
CA TYR A 11 13.80 -9.10 1.69
C TYR A 11 14.78 -8.43 2.66
N ASN A 12 14.32 -8.15 3.89
CA ASN A 12 15.10 -7.46 4.94
C ASN A 12 15.54 -6.04 4.56
N GLU A 13 14.63 -5.24 3.99
CA GLU A 13 14.88 -3.83 3.69
C GLU A 13 15.27 -3.04 4.95
N SER A 14 16.34 -2.25 4.88
CA SER A 14 16.68 -1.31 5.96
C SER A 14 15.60 -0.24 6.07
N ASN A 15 15.22 0.11 7.29
CA ASN A 15 14.29 1.21 7.56
C ASN A 15 14.96 2.60 7.55
N SER A 16 16.26 2.68 7.23
CA SER A 16 16.94 3.97 7.11
C SER A 16 16.38 4.79 5.93
N SER A 17 16.15 6.08 6.16
CA SER A 17 15.55 6.97 5.16
C SER A 17 16.35 7.03 3.85
N GLU A 18 17.68 7.08 3.96
CA GLU A 18 18.60 7.11 2.83
C GLU A 18 18.52 5.83 1.98
N PHE A 19 18.40 4.67 2.61
CA PHE A 19 18.27 3.40 1.89
C PHE A 19 16.96 3.32 1.10
N ILE A 20 15.87 3.79 1.71
CA ILE A 20 14.55 3.84 1.06
C ILE A 20 14.55 4.82 -0.12
N GLU A 21 15.18 5.99 0.03
CA GLU A 21 15.30 6.98 -1.05
C GLU A 21 16.16 6.45 -2.21
N ASN A 22 17.33 5.87 -1.92
CA ASN A 22 18.17 5.25 -2.94
C ASN A 22 17.47 4.10 -3.68
N ASN A 23 16.70 3.26 -2.96
CA ASN A 23 15.91 2.20 -3.57
C ASN A 23 14.82 2.74 -4.48
N LEU A 24 14.20 3.85 -4.10
CA LEU A 24 13.17 4.52 -4.89
C LEU A 24 13.75 5.11 -6.19
N SER A 25 14.89 5.80 -6.12
CA SER A 25 15.62 6.31 -7.29
C SER A 25 16.01 5.18 -8.23
N ARG A 26 16.53 4.07 -7.69
CA ARG A 26 16.84 2.87 -8.46
C ARG A 26 15.62 2.24 -9.12
N ALA A 27 14.52 2.09 -8.39
CA ALA A 27 13.29 1.51 -8.92
C ALA A 27 12.71 2.36 -10.06
N PHE A 28 12.78 3.69 -9.92
CA PHE A 28 12.40 4.63 -10.95
C PHE A 28 13.29 4.54 -12.20
N ALA A 29 14.61 4.50 -12.04
CA ALA A 29 15.54 4.32 -13.15
C ALA A 29 15.32 2.99 -13.90
N ILE A 30 15.05 1.89 -13.19
CA ILE A 30 14.69 0.60 -13.80
C ILE A 30 13.39 0.72 -14.61
N CYS A 31 12.40 1.46 -14.12
CA CYS A 31 11.16 1.69 -14.87
C CYS A 31 11.42 2.48 -16.18
N LEU A 32 12.28 3.49 -16.13
CA LEU A 32 12.72 4.24 -17.32
C LEU A 32 13.46 3.34 -18.31
N GLU A 33 14.39 2.51 -17.84
CA GLU A 33 15.19 1.63 -18.70
C GLU A 33 14.36 0.51 -19.34
N SER A 34 13.39 -0.03 -18.59
CA SER A 34 12.61 -1.21 -19.02
C SER A 34 11.39 -0.90 -19.90
N ASP A 35 10.93 0.35 -19.91
CA ASP A 35 9.70 0.75 -20.61
C ASP A 35 9.95 1.96 -21.51
N THR A 36 10.19 1.69 -22.79
CA THR A 36 10.54 2.73 -23.78
C THR A 36 9.45 3.77 -23.98
N LEU A 37 8.18 3.39 -23.82
CA LEU A 37 7.06 4.32 -23.92
C LEU A 37 7.03 5.23 -22.70
N PHE A 38 7.21 4.68 -21.50
CA PHE A 38 7.33 5.49 -20.29
C PHE A 38 8.53 6.43 -20.36
N PHE A 39 9.71 5.94 -20.77
CA PHE A 39 10.89 6.75 -20.98
C PHE A 39 10.62 7.93 -21.91
N SER A 40 10.13 7.65 -23.13
CA SER A 40 9.81 8.68 -24.11
C SER A 40 8.82 9.71 -23.57
N LYS A 41 7.74 9.27 -22.90
CA LYS A 41 6.75 10.17 -22.31
C LYS A 41 7.30 10.99 -21.15
N TYR A 42 8.17 10.41 -20.33
CA TYR A 42 8.81 11.10 -19.22
C TYR A 42 9.76 12.17 -19.74
N ILE A 43 10.66 11.84 -20.68
CA ILE A 43 11.57 12.82 -21.30
C ILE A 43 10.76 13.94 -21.97
N GLN A 44 9.74 13.62 -22.76
CA GLN A 44 8.86 14.61 -23.39
C GLN A 44 8.24 15.61 -22.41
N ALA A 45 7.98 15.19 -21.17
CA ALA A 45 7.33 16.02 -20.17
C ALA A 45 8.30 16.94 -19.41
N ILE A 46 9.61 16.64 -19.42
CA ILE A 46 10.62 17.39 -18.66
C ILE A 46 11.56 18.23 -19.53
N VAL A 47 11.67 17.93 -20.82
CA VAL A 47 12.49 18.73 -21.75
C VAL A 47 11.63 19.67 -22.60
N GLU A 48 12.25 20.71 -23.13
CA GLU A 48 11.64 21.59 -24.13
C GLU A 48 11.36 20.82 -25.43
N LYS A 49 10.32 21.24 -26.17
CA LYS A 49 9.88 20.55 -27.38
C LYS A 49 10.99 20.40 -28.42
N ASP A 50 11.75 21.46 -28.66
CA ASP A 50 12.81 21.45 -29.67
C ASP A 50 13.93 20.48 -29.30
N ASP A 51 14.24 20.34 -28.01
CA ASP A 51 15.21 19.36 -27.52
C ASP A 51 14.67 17.93 -27.62
N TYR A 52 13.39 17.71 -27.29
CA TYR A 52 12.75 16.42 -27.48
C TYR A 52 12.82 15.98 -28.95
N ASP A 53 12.49 16.89 -29.86
CA ASP A 53 12.55 16.69 -31.30
C ASP A 53 13.99 16.40 -31.76
N TYR A 54 14.99 17.14 -31.25
CA TYR A 54 16.40 16.90 -31.50
C TYR A 54 16.89 15.51 -31.04
N LEU A 55 16.43 15.07 -29.86
CA LEU A 55 16.81 13.79 -29.29
C LEU A 55 16.22 12.60 -30.06
N PHE A 56 14.96 12.69 -30.52
CA PHE A 56 14.22 11.51 -31.00
C PHE A 56 13.73 11.54 -32.45
N ASN A 57 13.77 12.68 -33.17
CA ASN A 57 13.33 12.70 -34.57
C ASN A 57 14.39 12.18 -35.55
N HIS A 58 15.68 12.17 -35.17
CA HIS A 58 16.77 11.67 -35.99
C HIS A 58 17.67 10.75 -35.16
N TYR A 59 17.78 9.50 -35.59
CA TYR A 59 18.72 8.53 -35.05
C TYR A 59 20.12 8.77 -35.64
N GLU A 60 21.11 8.93 -34.76
CA GLU A 60 22.53 9.03 -35.13
C GLU A 60 23.22 7.74 -34.67
N ASP A 61 23.97 7.10 -35.57
CA ASP A 61 24.58 5.80 -35.27
C ASP A 61 25.60 5.95 -34.12
N GLY A 62 25.47 5.11 -33.09
CA GLY A 62 26.24 5.21 -31.85
C GLY A 62 25.66 6.13 -30.77
N SER A 63 24.54 6.83 -31.02
CA SER A 63 23.81 7.58 -29.98
C SER A 63 23.09 6.61 -29.04
N VAL A 64 23.65 6.43 -27.85
CA VAL A 64 23.06 5.63 -26.77
C VAL A 64 22.70 6.57 -25.62
N TYR A 65 21.54 6.37 -25.00
CA TYR A 65 21.24 7.03 -23.72
C TYR A 65 21.79 6.20 -22.57
N GLN A 66 22.26 6.86 -21.51
CA GLN A 66 22.68 6.20 -20.28
C GLN A 66 21.83 6.71 -19.11
N ILE A 67 21.49 5.81 -18.20
CA ILE A 67 20.81 6.13 -16.94
C ILE A 67 21.71 5.61 -15.82
N ASP A 68 22.30 6.54 -15.08
CA ASP A 68 23.21 6.25 -13.99
C ASP A 68 22.63 6.72 -12.65
N LEU A 69 23.09 6.11 -11.57
CA LEU A 69 22.67 6.41 -10.19
C LEU A 69 23.89 6.76 -9.36
N GLN A 70 23.73 7.68 -8.40
CA GLN A 70 24.77 8.04 -7.44
C GLN A 70 26.08 8.49 -8.12
N VAL A 71 25.97 9.26 -9.20
CA VAL A 71 27.14 9.74 -9.93
C VAL A 71 27.68 11.00 -9.27
N ASN A 72 28.99 11.03 -8.99
CA ASN A 72 29.67 12.23 -8.50
C ASN A 72 29.93 13.21 -9.64
N THR A 73 29.23 14.35 -9.65
CA THR A 73 29.34 15.35 -10.72
C THR A 73 30.67 16.09 -10.71
N ASN A 74 31.41 16.08 -9.61
CA ASN A 74 32.75 16.63 -9.54
C ASN A 74 33.78 15.84 -10.39
N SER A 75 33.50 14.57 -10.69
CA SER A 75 34.41 13.68 -11.43
C SER A 75 33.95 13.36 -12.86
N LEU A 76 32.83 13.93 -13.29
CA LEU A 76 32.29 13.69 -14.63
C LEU A 76 33.09 14.49 -15.67
N GLU A 77 33.60 13.81 -16.70
CA GLU A 77 34.21 14.48 -17.84
C GLU A 77 33.12 15.05 -18.76
N VAL A 78 32.90 16.36 -18.69
CA VAL A 78 31.81 17.06 -19.39
C VAL A 78 32.24 17.52 -20.79
N SER A 79 32.76 16.60 -21.61
CA SER A 79 33.14 16.96 -22.98
C SER A 79 31.91 16.97 -23.91
N GLY A 80 31.61 18.12 -24.51
CA GLY A 80 30.59 18.24 -25.56
C GLY A 80 29.16 18.48 -25.07
N LEU A 81 28.94 18.64 -23.76
CA LEU A 81 27.62 18.94 -23.21
C LEU A 81 27.17 20.36 -23.57
N LYS A 82 25.92 20.52 -24.03
CA LYS A 82 25.35 21.83 -24.37
C LYS A 82 24.24 22.27 -23.42
N LYS A 83 23.55 21.32 -22.81
CA LYS A 83 22.39 21.61 -21.96
C LYS A 83 22.25 20.68 -20.77
N VAL A 84 21.82 21.22 -19.64
CA VAL A 84 21.50 20.49 -18.42
C VAL A 84 20.05 20.80 -18.02
N TYR A 85 19.25 19.76 -17.87
CA TYR A 85 17.95 19.83 -17.21
C TYR A 85 18.12 19.45 -15.73
N ALA A 86 17.85 20.39 -14.84
CA ALA A 86 17.92 20.19 -13.40
C ALA A 86 16.52 19.87 -12.87
N VAL A 87 16.19 18.60 -12.67
CA VAL A 87 14.84 18.12 -12.35
C VAL A 87 14.71 17.86 -10.85
N ALA A 88 13.91 18.67 -10.17
CA ALA A 88 13.45 18.37 -8.82
C ALA A 88 12.24 17.42 -8.89
N MET A 89 12.39 16.19 -8.39
CA MET A 89 11.31 15.21 -8.25
C MET A 89 10.99 15.00 -6.77
N THR A 90 10.18 15.91 -6.22
CA THR A 90 9.75 15.88 -4.80
C THR A 90 8.28 15.47 -4.67
N ALA A 91 7.73 15.40 -3.46
CA ALA A 91 6.28 15.29 -3.26
C ALA A 91 5.54 16.61 -3.47
N ASP A 92 6.24 17.75 -3.51
CA ASP A 92 5.65 19.06 -3.76
C ASP A 92 5.45 19.26 -5.26
N ARG A 93 4.20 19.52 -5.65
CA ARG A 93 3.84 19.77 -7.05
C ARG A 93 4.23 21.17 -7.52
N ASN A 94 4.40 22.12 -6.61
CA ASN A 94 4.49 23.54 -6.91
C ASN A 94 5.80 24.17 -6.42
N LEU A 95 6.85 23.37 -6.23
CA LEU A 95 8.18 23.88 -5.87
C LEU A 95 8.59 25.01 -6.83
N ASP A 96 8.75 26.21 -6.28
CA ASP A 96 9.14 27.41 -7.01
C ASP A 96 10.63 27.36 -7.33
N LYS A 97 10.98 27.60 -8.59
CA LYS A 97 12.35 27.55 -9.12
C LYS A 97 12.80 28.88 -9.72
N GLY A 98 12.04 29.96 -9.54
CA GLY A 98 12.37 31.28 -10.09
C GLY A 98 13.73 31.80 -9.62
N ASP A 99 14.18 31.35 -8.45
CA ASP A 99 15.46 31.68 -7.83
C ASP A 99 16.59 30.67 -8.12
N PHE A 100 16.32 29.55 -8.79
CA PHE A 100 17.27 28.44 -8.91
C PHE A 100 18.61 28.86 -9.53
N LEU A 101 18.56 29.66 -10.60
CA LEU A 101 19.77 30.15 -11.28
C LEU A 101 20.46 31.31 -10.53
N SER A 102 19.84 31.83 -9.47
CA SER A 102 20.42 32.85 -8.60
C SER A 102 21.03 32.28 -7.32
N LEU A 103 20.99 30.96 -7.13
CA LEU A 103 21.62 30.30 -6.00
C LEU A 103 23.15 30.42 -6.09
N GLU A 104 23.79 30.46 -4.93
CA GLU A 104 25.24 30.38 -4.82
C GLU A 104 25.65 28.94 -4.47
N ALA A 105 26.77 28.48 -5.03
CA ALA A 105 27.27 27.15 -4.72
C ALA A 105 27.60 27.06 -3.22
N SER A 106 27.11 26.01 -2.56
CA SER A 106 27.49 25.75 -1.17
C SER A 106 29.01 25.58 -1.06
N VAL A 107 29.58 25.87 0.11
CA VAL A 107 31.01 25.60 0.41
C VAL A 107 31.36 24.19 -0.08
N SER A 108 32.35 24.11 -0.98
CA SER A 108 32.58 22.94 -1.83
C SER A 108 32.56 21.63 -1.04
N LYS A 109 31.52 20.82 -1.24
CA LYS A 109 31.57 19.42 -0.85
C LYS A 109 32.48 18.70 -1.85
N GLU A 110 33.43 17.91 -1.35
CA GLU A 110 34.30 17.08 -2.21
C GLU A 110 33.47 16.10 -3.07
N ILE A 111 32.23 15.81 -2.66
CA ILE A 111 31.36 14.81 -3.26
C ILE A 111 29.97 15.42 -3.50
N ASN A 112 29.53 15.41 -4.77
CA ASN A 112 28.19 15.80 -5.20
C ASN A 112 27.52 14.62 -5.94
N LEU A 113 26.86 13.74 -5.19
CA LEU A 113 26.20 12.55 -5.74
C LEU A 113 24.78 12.90 -6.20
N THR A 114 24.45 12.49 -7.42
CA THR A 114 23.12 12.60 -8.01
C THR A 114 22.25 11.40 -7.67
N ASP A 115 20.95 11.57 -7.51
CA ASP A 115 20.05 10.42 -7.37
C ASP A 115 19.89 9.67 -8.69
N VAL A 116 19.61 10.39 -9.78
CA VAL A 116 19.56 9.85 -11.14
C VAL A 116 20.18 10.84 -12.12
N LEU A 117 21.02 10.34 -13.02
CA LEU A 117 21.58 11.08 -14.14
C LEU A 117 21.18 10.39 -15.44
N ILE A 118 20.58 11.12 -16.36
CA ILE A 118 20.31 10.63 -17.73
C ILE A 118 21.15 11.46 -18.70
N THR A 119 21.95 10.80 -19.54
CA THR A 119 22.72 11.45 -20.60
C THR A 119 22.24 10.94 -21.96
N ILE A 120 21.93 11.87 -22.86
CA ILE A 120 21.49 11.57 -24.24
C ILE A 120 22.08 12.61 -25.16
N LYS A 121 22.91 12.19 -26.12
CA LYS A 121 23.66 13.10 -27.00
C LYS A 121 24.44 14.14 -26.17
N ASP A 122 24.20 15.43 -26.39
CA ASP A 122 24.83 16.57 -25.70
C ASP A 122 23.92 17.18 -24.61
N ILE A 123 22.93 16.43 -24.12
CA ILE A 123 22.02 16.83 -23.06
C ILE A 123 22.16 15.91 -21.83
N ALA A 124 22.27 16.52 -20.66
CA ALA A 124 22.26 15.84 -19.37
C ALA A 124 20.99 16.22 -18.59
N ILE A 125 20.40 15.26 -17.91
CA ILE A 125 19.23 15.42 -17.06
C ILE A 125 19.62 14.94 -15.67
N VAL A 126 19.83 15.90 -14.76
CA VAL A 126 20.15 15.63 -13.36
C VAL A 126 18.84 15.63 -12.58
N ILE A 127 18.48 14.51 -11.97
CA ILE A 127 17.24 14.36 -11.22
C ILE A 127 17.60 14.17 -9.75
N GLU A 128 17.09 15.07 -8.91
CA GLU A 128 17.17 14.96 -7.45
C GLU A 128 15.81 14.52 -6.90
N VAL A 129 15.83 13.44 -6.14
CA VAL A 129 14.65 12.72 -5.69
C VAL A 129 14.41 12.98 -4.21
N LYS A 130 13.21 13.45 -3.87
CA LYS A 130 12.76 13.50 -2.48
C LYS A 130 11.39 12.86 -2.34
N ARG A 131 11.26 11.96 -1.37
CA ARG A 131 9.98 11.28 -1.08
C ARG A 131 8.92 12.21 -0.44
N ASN A 132 9.37 13.32 0.14
CA ASN A 132 8.56 14.31 0.86
C ASN A 132 8.63 15.68 0.17
N THR A 133 8.10 16.71 0.84
CA THR A 133 8.09 18.10 0.34
C THR A 133 9.37 18.86 0.69
N PHE A 134 10.49 18.16 0.94
CA PHE A 134 11.77 18.82 1.21
C PHE A 134 12.21 19.61 -0.02
N ASP A 135 12.60 20.87 0.20
CA ASP A 135 13.15 21.72 -0.85
C ASP A 135 14.59 21.28 -1.15
N CYS A 136 14.77 20.56 -2.26
CA CYS A 136 16.06 20.08 -2.72
C CYS A 136 16.79 21.04 -3.67
N LYS A 137 16.31 22.29 -3.86
CA LYS A 137 16.89 23.21 -4.85
C LYS A 137 18.39 23.43 -4.67
N GLN A 138 18.84 23.72 -3.45
CA GLN A 138 20.27 23.94 -3.19
C GLN A 138 21.09 22.68 -3.49
N GLN A 139 20.60 21.49 -3.09
CA GLN A 139 21.28 20.23 -3.34
C GLN A 139 21.39 19.93 -4.83
N LEU A 140 20.29 20.11 -5.58
CA LEU A 140 20.24 19.95 -7.02
C LEU A 140 21.14 20.96 -7.74
N PHE A 141 21.16 22.21 -7.28
CA PHE A 141 22.04 23.25 -7.80
C PHE A 141 23.51 22.87 -7.59
N ASP A 142 23.90 22.46 -6.39
CA ASP A 142 25.27 22.03 -6.07
C ASP A 142 25.72 20.83 -6.92
N GLN A 143 24.81 19.95 -7.34
CA GLN A 143 25.10 18.85 -8.26
C GLN A 143 25.31 19.32 -9.71
N VAL A 144 24.62 20.38 -10.14
CA VAL A 144 24.68 20.91 -11.51
C VAL A 144 25.87 21.84 -11.72
N VAL A 145 26.27 22.62 -10.71
CA VAL A 145 27.37 23.58 -10.78
C VAL A 145 28.68 22.99 -11.35
N PRO A 146 29.15 21.80 -10.92
CA PRO A 146 30.35 21.17 -11.46
C PRO A 146 30.28 20.95 -12.97
N LEU A 147 29.08 20.69 -13.50
CA LEU A 147 28.89 20.43 -14.93
C LEU A 147 29.06 21.68 -15.79
N VAL A 148 28.69 22.84 -15.26
CA VAL A 148 28.68 24.12 -15.98
C VAL A 148 29.93 24.97 -15.75
N SER A 149 30.74 24.63 -14.76
CA SER A 149 31.93 25.40 -14.38
C SER A 149 33.15 25.17 -15.29
N SER A 150 33.03 24.33 -16.32
CA SER A 150 34.10 23.90 -17.22
C SER A 150 34.53 24.93 -18.28
N GLY A 151 34.00 26.17 -18.23
CA GLY A 151 34.28 27.22 -19.21
C GLY A 151 33.52 27.09 -20.54
N GLN A 152 32.68 26.06 -20.69
CA GLN A 152 31.73 25.91 -21.79
C GLN A 152 30.42 26.65 -21.49
N GLN A 153 29.81 27.26 -22.51
CA GLN A 153 28.52 27.91 -22.37
C GLN A 153 27.40 26.84 -22.39
N ILE A 154 27.11 26.27 -21.22
CA ILE A 154 26.08 25.24 -21.04
C ILE A 154 24.79 25.91 -20.55
N SER A 155 23.68 25.64 -21.22
CA SER A 155 22.36 26.13 -20.80
C SER A 155 21.80 25.25 -19.67
N VAL A 156 21.30 25.85 -18.59
CA VAL A 156 20.65 25.14 -17.47
C VAL A 156 19.18 25.46 -17.42
N VAL A 157 18.33 24.42 -17.39
CA VAL A 157 16.87 24.55 -17.31
C VAL A 157 16.37 23.87 -16.04
N PRO A 158 15.91 24.62 -15.03
CA PRO A 158 15.34 24.03 -13.83
C PRO A 158 13.90 23.55 -14.05
N VAL A 159 13.65 22.28 -13.77
CA VAL A 159 12.37 21.57 -13.98
C VAL A 159 11.85 21.08 -12.63
N ASN A 160 10.53 21.19 -12.42
CA ASN A 160 9.85 20.60 -11.27
C ASN A 160 8.93 19.57 -11.88
N PHE A 161 9.28 18.32 -11.67
CA PHE A 161 8.50 17.20 -12.14
C PHE A 161 8.31 16.24 -10.98
N SER A 162 7.41 16.64 -10.07
CA SER A 162 7.12 15.92 -8.84
C SER A 162 6.64 14.48 -9.06
N TRP A 163 6.70 13.68 -7.99
CA TRP A 163 6.15 12.31 -7.99
C TRP A 163 4.69 12.23 -8.45
N LYS A 164 3.89 13.26 -8.20
CA LYS A 164 2.50 13.33 -8.69
C LYS A 164 2.43 13.36 -10.21
N HIS A 165 3.32 14.11 -10.86
CA HIS A 165 3.39 14.14 -12.33
C HIS A 165 3.88 12.79 -12.87
N THR A 166 4.89 12.20 -12.23
CA THR A 166 5.43 10.88 -12.58
C THR A 166 4.39 9.77 -12.47
N MET A 167 3.62 9.72 -11.37
CA MET A 167 2.58 8.69 -11.18
C MET A 167 1.48 8.79 -12.24
N VAL A 168 1.03 10.01 -12.57
CA VAL A 168 0.05 10.21 -13.65
C VAL A 168 0.57 9.67 -14.98
N LEU A 169 1.84 9.92 -15.33
CA LEU A 169 2.43 9.36 -16.56
C LEU A 169 2.54 7.82 -16.50
N MET A 170 3.02 7.26 -15.39
CA MET A 170 3.13 5.81 -15.22
C MET A 170 1.76 5.12 -15.35
N GLU A 171 0.72 5.65 -14.70
CA GLU A 171 -0.64 5.12 -14.80
C GLU A 171 -1.18 5.21 -16.22
N GLN A 172 -0.96 6.32 -16.93
CA GLN A 172 -1.37 6.48 -18.32
C GLN A 172 -0.70 5.44 -19.24
N VAL A 173 0.60 5.21 -19.07
CA VAL A 173 1.36 4.23 -19.84
C VAL A 173 0.90 2.80 -19.51
N ALA A 174 0.76 2.46 -18.24
CA ALA A 174 0.28 1.15 -17.80
C ALA A 174 -1.13 0.85 -18.35
N ASN A 175 -2.05 1.81 -18.28
CA ASN A 175 -3.38 1.68 -18.87
C ASN A 175 -3.34 1.48 -20.39
N LEU A 176 -2.49 2.22 -21.10
CA LEU A 176 -2.34 2.07 -22.56
C LEU A 176 -1.80 0.67 -22.93
N MET A 177 -0.85 0.15 -22.16
CA MET A 177 -0.34 -1.21 -22.35
C MET A 177 -1.43 -2.25 -22.14
N GLN A 178 -2.25 -2.08 -21.09
CA GLN A 178 -3.38 -2.96 -20.81
C GLN A 178 -4.39 -2.98 -21.95
N PHE A 179 -4.69 -1.82 -22.57
CA PHE A 179 -5.58 -1.77 -23.75
C PHE A 179 -5.03 -2.52 -24.96
N ARG A 180 -3.71 -2.68 -25.06
CA ARG A 180 -3.05 -3.47 -26.10
C ARG A 180 -2.86 -4.95 -25.73
N GLY A 181 -3.38 -5.39 -24.58
CA GLY A 181 -3.20 -6.75 -24.07
C GLY A 181 -1.80 -7.03 -23.52
N GLY A 182 -0.96 -6.00 -23.37
CA GLY A 182 0.35 -6.09 -22.73
C GLY A 182 0.31 -5.65 -21.28
N ARG A 183 1.40 -5.89 -20.54
CA ARG A 183 1.65 -5.36 -19.20
C ARG A 183 3.14 -5.13 -19.02
N SER A 184 3.50 -4.06 -18.31
CA SER A 184 4.87 -3.85 -17.84
C SER A 184 4.92 -4.23 -16.38
N ARG A 185 5.51 -5.39 -16.06
CA ARG A 185 5.66 -5.83 -14.67
C ARG A 185 6.42 -4.80 -13.84
N MET A 186 7.37 -4.11 -14.46
CA MET A 186 8.17 -3.05 -13.81
C MET A 186 7.26 -1.89 -13.39
N LEU A 187 6.46 -1.34 -14.30
CA LEU A 187 5.52 -0.28 -13.95
C LEU A 187 4.46 -0.74 -12.95
N ASP A 188 3.87 -1.92 -13.16
CA ASP A 188 2.83 -2.45 -12.28
C ASP A 188 3.35 -2.63 -10.85
N ASP A 189 4.56 -3.18 -10.69
CA ASP A 189 5.19 -3.36 -9.38
C ASP A 189 5.56 -2.02 -8.73
N PHE A 190 6.04 -1.03 -9.50
CA PHE A 190 6.33 0.31 -8.97
C PHE A 190 5.06 1.00 -8.49
N ILE A 191 4.01 1.03 -9.32
CA ILE A 191 2.73 1.66 -8.98
C ILE A 191 2.14 1.00 -7.73
N ALA A 192 2.12 -0.33 -7.66
CA ALA A 192 1.60 -1.05 -6.50
C ALA A 192 2.38 -0.72 -5.21
N LEU A 193 3.71 -0.61 -5.28
CA LEU A 193 4.54 -0.22 -4.15
C LEU A 193 4.27 1.23 -3.72
N ALA A 194 4.20 2.15 -4.67
CA ALA A 194 3.95 3.56 -4.43
C ALA A 194 2.56 3.82 -3.85
N GLU A 195 1.52 3.10 -4.30
CA GLU A 195 0.17 3.23 -3.74
C GLU A 195 0.11 2.88 -2.25
N ILE A 196 0.95 1.96 -1.79
CA ILE A 196 0.96 1.52 -0.38
C ILE A 196 1.80 2.47 0.47
N ARG A 197 3.02 2.79 0.02
CA ARG A 197 3.98 3.59 0.80
C ARG A 197 3.75 5.09 0.70
N TYR A 198 3.32 5.55 -0.47
CA TYR A 198 3.19 6.96 -0.84
C TYR A 198 1.86 7.28 -1.54
N PRO A 199 0.70 6.88 -0.96
CA PRO A 199 -0.60 7.06 -1.60
C PRO A 199 -0.93 8.53 -1.94
N TYR A 200 -0.30 9.49 -1.26
CA TYR A 200 -0.47 10.93 -1.52
C TYR A 200 0.18 11.41 -2.84
N TRP A 201 1.00 10.58 -3.52
CA TRP A 201 1.49 10.88 -4.86
C TRP A 201 0.39 10.71 -5.93
N PHE A 202 -0.67 9.98 -5.63
CA PHE A 202 -1.75 9.72 -6.57
C PHE A 202 -2.83 10.79 -6.47
N SER A 203 -3.46 11.07 -7.60
CA SER A 203 -4.59 12.00 -7.64
C SER A 203 -5.82 11.36 -7.01
N SER A 204 -6.46 12.07 -6.08
CA SER A 204 -7.65 11.60 -5.39
C SER A 204 -8.66 12.73 -5.23
N ARG A 205 -9.86 12.38 -4.74
CA ARG A 205 -10.88 13.32 -4.30
C ARG A 205 -11.28 12.97 -2.86
N PRO A 206 -11.67 13.97 -2.05
CA PRO A 206 -12.22 13.72 -0.73
C PRO A 206 -13.50 12.87 -0.84
N PHE A 207 -13.81 12.07 0.19
CA PHE A 207 -14.90 11.11 0.17
C PHE A 207 -16.26 11.72 -0.16
N HIS A 208 -16.54 12.96 0.25
CA HIS A 208 -17.82 13.62 -0.08
C HIS A 208 -18.04 13.83 -1.59
N GLN A 209 -16.98 13.77 -2.40
CA GLN A 209 -17.05 13.89 -3.87
C GLN A 209 -16.94 12.54 -4.58
N LEU A 210 -16.73 11.45 -3.84
CA LEU A 210 -16.68 10.11 -4.42
C LEU A 210 -18.10 9.53 -4.56
N PRO A 211 -18.34 8.72 -5.61
CA PRO A 211 -19.64 8.07 -5.80
C PRO A 211 -20.04 7.18 -4.62
N SER A 212 -21.36 7.05 -4.40
CA SER A 212 -21.95 6.08 -3.48
C SER A 212 -21.51 4.65 -3.80
N LEU A 213 -21.65 3.73 -2.84
CA LEU A 213 -21.24 2.33 -3.02
C LEU A 213 -22.05 1.58 -4.07
N ALA A 214 -23.24 2.10 -4.44
CA ALA A 214 -24.01 1.65 -5.60
C ALA A 214 -23.22 1.70 -6.92
N ASP A 215 -22.25 2.61 -7.07
CA ASP A 215 -21.30 2.57 -8.17
C ASP A 215 -20.15 1.61 -7.84
N SER A 216 -20.27 0.39 -8.36
CA SER A 216 -19.31 -0.70 -8.21
C SER A 216 -18.30 -0.79 -9.35
N SER A 217 -18.18 0.25 -10.19
CA SER A 217 -17.16 0.27 -11.24
C SER A 217 -15.74 0.15 -10.64
N GLN A 218 -14.84 -0.52 -11.35
CA GLN A 218 -13.45 -0.68 -10.90
C GLN A 218 -12.79 0.67 -10.58
N LYS A 219 -13.12 1.71 -11.34
CA LYS A 219 -12.65 3.08 -11.12
C LYS A 219 -13.14 3.65 -9.78
N SER A 220 -14.42 3.50 -9.46
CA SER A 220 -14.99 4.05 -8.22
C SER A 220 -14.53 3.26 -6.99
N VAL A 221 -14.39 1.93 -7.10
CA VAL A 221 -13.79 1.10 -6.06
C VAL A 221 -12.33 1.49 -5.81
N HIS A 222 -11.54 1.64 -6.88
CA HIS A 222 -10.14 2.06 -6.79
C HIS A 222 -10.02 3.45 -6.15
N ALA A 223 -10.82 4.43 -6.59
CA ALA A 223 -10.78 5.79 -6.03
C ALA A 223 -11.08 5.81 -4.52
N ARG A 224 -12.08 5.05 -4.06
CA ARG A 224 -12.43 4.92 -2.63
C ARG A 224 -11.30 4.29 -1.83
N ASN A 225 -10.73 3.18 -2.33
CA ASN A 225 -9.61 2.51 -1.67
C ASN A 225 -8.36 3.40 -1.63
N LEU A 226 -8.05 4.12 -2.71
CA LEU A 226 -6.92 5.05 -2.75
C LEU A 226 -7.09 6.18 -1.72
N ARG A 227 -8.27 6.80 -1.63
CA ARG A 227 -8.53 7.84 -0.62
C ARG A 227 -8.40 7.29 0.80
N LEU A 228 -8.89 6.08 1.05
CA LEU A 228 -8.76 5.42 2.34
C LEU A 228 -7.29 5.15 2.70
N LYS A 229 -6.47 4.68 1.75
CA LYS A 229 -5.01 4.54 1.93
C LYS A 229 -4.36 5.88 2.30
N GLN A 230 -4.71 6.96 1.62
CA GLN A 230 -4.21 8.31 1.94
C GLN A 230 -4.56 8.71 3.38
N ILE A 231 -5.80 8.47 3.82
CA ILE A 231 -6.25 8.81 5.16
C ILE A 231 -5.52 7.99 6.23
N ILE A 232 -5.42 6.67 6.06
CA ILE A 232 -4.74 5.79 7.02
C ILE A 232 -3.24 6.14 7.09
N ASN A 233 -2.59 6.50 5.98
CA ASN A 233 -1.19 6.91 5.98
C ASN A 233 -0.92 8.21 6.77
N HIS A 234 -1.97 9.00 7.07
CA HIS A 234 -1.92 10.18 7.93
C HIS A 234 -2.48 9.92 9.35
N SER A 235 -2.79 8.67 9.69
CA SER A 235 -3.15 8.24 11.06
C SER A 235 -1.88 7.80 11.82
N ALA A 236 -2.00 7.51 13.11
CA ALA A 236 -0.92 6.88 13.88
C ALA A 236 -0.66 5.42 13.45
N GLN A 237 -1.58 4.82 12.68
CA GLN A 237 -1.49 3.44 12.24
C GLN A 237 -0.71 3.27 10.94
N LYS A 238 -0.24 2.04 10.71
CA LYS A 238 0.41 1.66 9.46
C LYS A 238 -0.50 0.75 8.66
N ILE A 239 -0.57 1.02 7.35
CA ILE A 239 -1.13 0.05 6.41
C ILE A 239 -0.16 -1.12 6.35
N LEU A 240 -0.69 -2.33 6.54
CA LEU A 240 0.05 -3.54 6.27
C LEU A 240 0.22 -3.66 4.76
N ASP A 241 1.46 -3.85 4.36
CA ASP A 241 1.82 -4.22 3.01
C ASP A 241 1.26 -5.64 2.78
N TYR A 242 0.01 -5.73 2.32
CA TYR A 242 -0.58 -6.91 1.72
C TYR A 242 -0.96 -6.61 0.27
N ALA A 243 -0.91 -7.66 -0.54
CA ALA A 243 -0.96 -7.56 -2.00
C ALA A 243 -2.37 -7.72 -2.58
N ASP A 244 -3.26 -8.27 -1.77
CA ASP A 244 -4.60 -8.72 -2.09
C ASP A 244 -5.67 -7.97 -1.27
N ARG A 245 -5.28 -7.29 -0.20
CA ARG A 245 -6.18 -6.54 0.67
C ARG A 245 -5.45 -5.38 1.35
N MET A 246 -6.22 -4.39 1.76
CA MET A 246 -5.74 -3.31 2.62
C MET A 246 -6.07 -3.68 4.07
N ALA A 247 -5.08 -3.63 4.96
CA ALA A 247 -5.27 -3.89 6.37
C ALA A 247 -4.51 -2.86 7.20
N ILE A 248 -5.07 -2.48 8.34
CA ILE A 248 -4.46 -1.61 9.34
C ILE A 248 -3.73 -2.51 10.34
N GLY A 249 -2.43 -2.31 10.51
CA GLY A 249 -1.61 -3.09 11.41
C GLY A 249 -1.81 -2.69 12.87
N ILE A 250 -2.13 -3.65 13.72
CA ILE A 250 -2.33 -3.47 15.16
C ILE A 250 -1.54 -4.53 15.94
N ASN A 251 -1.36 -4.31 17.24
CA ASN A 251 -0.69 -5.28 18.11
C ASN A 251 -1.39 -5.39 19.46
N PHE A 252 -2.64 -5.88 19.45
CA PHE A 252 -3.42 -6.04 20.68
C PHE A 252 -3.12 -7.35 21.43
N GLY A 253 -2.23 -8.20 20.89
CA GLY A 253 -1.95 -9.55 21.39
C GLY A 253 -3.04 -10.57 21.01
N TRP A 254 -4.32 -10.18 21.08
CA TRP A 254 -5.47 -11.01 20.68
C TRP A 254 -5.89 -10.83 19.21
N ALA A 255 -5.38 -9.81 18.53
CA ALA A 255 -5.54 -9.56 17.09
C ALA A 255 -4.33 -8.77 16.53
N SER A 256 -4.13 -8.83 15.22
CA SER A 256 -2.97 -8.26 14.53
C SER A 256 -3.31 -7.32 13.37
N GLU A 257 -4.56 -7.31 12.92
CA GLU A 257 -4.97 -6.49 11.78
C GLU A 257 -6.47 -6.12 11.89
N ILE A 258 -6.81 -4.95 11.34
CA ILE A 258 -8.19 -4.54 11.05
C ILE A 258 -8.29 -4.38 9.53
N ILE A 259 -9.30 -4.99 8.91
CA ILE A 259 -9.50 -4.95 7.45
C ILE A 259 -10.71 -4.07 7.16
N PRO A 260 -10.50 -2.85 6.67
CA PRO A 260 -11.60 -2.03 6.18
C PRO A 260 -12.03 -2.43 4.77
N PHE A 261 -13.33 -2.43 4.53
CA PHE A 261 -13.90 -2.54 3.19
C PHE A 261 -15.23 -1.80 3.08
N PHE A 262 -15.66 -1.58 1.84
CA PHE A 262 -16.91 -0.89 1.54
C PHE A 262 -18.00 -1.92 1.25
N GLN A 263 -19.14 -1.80 1.92
CA GLN A 263 -20.27 -2.70 1.74
C GLN A 263 -21.59 -1.95 1.82
N GLN A 264 -22.57 -2.37 1.03
CA GLN A 264 -23.97 -2.02 1.25
C GLN A 264 -24.60 -3.02 2.20
N HIS A 265 -25.17 -2.55 3.31
CA HIS A 265 -25.86 -3.37 4.30
C HIS A 265 -27.25 -2.78 4.56
N ARG A 266 -28.31 -3.60 4.44
CA ARG A 266 -29.71 -3.20 4.63
C ARG A 266 -30.16 -1.96 3.81
N GLY A 267 -29.51 -1.70 2.67
CA GLY A 267 -29.82 -0.59 1.78
C GLY A 267 -29.02 0.70 2.03
N ASP A 268 -28.18 0.71 3.07
CA ASP A 268 -27.30 1.82 3.42
C ASP A 268 -25.83 1.50 3.09
N ASP A 269 -25.05 2.55 2.83
CA ASP A 269 -23.64 2.46 2.50
C ASP A 269 -22.77 2.51 3.78
N TYR A 270 -21.91 1.50 3.97
CA TYR A 270 -21.02 1.40 5.12
C TYR A 270 -19.55 1.26 4.71
N MET A 271 -18.68 1.82 5.53
CA MET A 271 -17.30 1.36 5.66
C MET A 271 -17.27 0.40 6.85
N VAL A 272 -17.11 -0.88 6.56
CA VAL A 272 -17.04 -1.93 7.58
C VAL A 272 -15.59 -2.14 7.94
N PHE A 273 -15.31 -2.18 9.24
CA PHE A 273 -14.00 -2.53 9.77
C PHE A 273 -14.12 -3.90 10.40
N THR A 274 -13.35 -4.88 9.90
CA THR A 274 -13.40 -6.24 10.43
C THR A 274 -12.11 -6.57 11.17
N ILE A 275 -12.25 -7.17 12.35
CA ILE A 275 -11.15 -7.70 13.14
C ILE A 275 -11.43 -9.16 13.50
N TRP A 276 -10.38 -9.97 13.60
CA TRP A 276 -10.49 -11.39 13.98
C TRP A 276 -9.78 -11.68 15.30
N PRO A 277 -10.43 -11.48 16.46
CA PRO A 277 -9.90 -11.92 17.75
C PRO A 277 -9.66 -13.44 17.75
N GLY A 278 -8.44 -13.88 18.08
CA GLY A 278 -8.16 -15.32 18.19
C GLY A 278 -7.96 -16.01 16.85
N ASN A 279 -7.59 -15.25 15.81
CA ASN A 279 -7.27 -15.76 14.46
C ASN A 279 -6.08 -16.75 14.44
N THR A 280 -5.34 -16.86 15.55
CA THR A 280 -4.31 -17.89 15.79
C THR A 280 -4.45 -18.44 17.20
N LYS A 281 -3.94 -19.66 17.44
CA LYS A 281 -3.97 -20.26 18.78
C LYS A 281 -3.26 -19.37 19.81
N SER A 282 -2.13 -18.76 19.44
CA SER A 282 -1.43 -17.79 20.28
C SER A 282 -2.31 -16.60 20.67
N GLN A 283 -3.01 -16.00 19.71
CA GLN A 283 -3.97 -14.92 19.98
C GLN A 283 -5.15 -15.40 20.84
N GLY A 284 -5.60 -16.65 20.65
CA GLY A 284 -6.68 -17.24 21.42
C GLY A 284 -6.41 -17.29 22.94
N TYR A 285 -5.17 -17.52 23.36
CA TYR A 285 -4.81 -17.50 24.79
C TYR A 285 -5.18 -16.16 25.46
N HIS A 286 -4.97 -15.03 24.76
CA HIS A 286 -5.33 -13.71 25.28
C HIS A 286 -6.84 -13.48 25.46
N ILE A 287 -7.67 -14.32 24.84
CA ILE A 287 -9.14 -14.23 24.86
C ILE A 287 -9.72 -15.23 25.86
N TYR A 288 -9.33 -16.50 25.77
CA TYR A 288 -9.94 -17.59 26.54
C TYR A 288 -9.43 -17.69 27.99
N ASP A 289 -8.33 -17.02 28.34
CA ASP A 289 -7.90 -16.83 29.74
C ASP A 289 -8.81 -15.84 30.51
N LYS A 290 -9.76 -15.19 29.82
CA LYS A 290 -10.68 -14.18 30.38
C LYS A 290 -12.14 -14.59 30.19
N PRO A 291 -13.08 -14.03 30.98
CA PRO A 291 -14.51 -14.19 30.72
C PRO A 291 -14.89 -13.69 29.32
N LEU A 292 -15.71 -14.46 28.60
CA LEU A 292 -16.15 -14.16 27.24
C LEU A 292 -17.42 -13.27 27.19
N SER A 293 -17.74 -12.50 28.22
CA SER A 293 -18.95 -11.66 28.24
C SER A 293 -18.95 -10.58 27.15
N TRP A 294 -17.78 -10.22 26.62
CA TRP A 294 -17.64 -9.26 25.52
C TRP A 294 -18.30 -9.72 24.21
N ILE A 295 -18.54 -11.03 24.03
CA ILE A 295 -19.18 -11.58 22.82
C ILE A 295 -20.65 -11.16 22.67
N GLU A 296 -21.27 -10.68 23.76
CA GLU A 296 -22.66 -10.21 23.79
C GLU A 296 -22.79 -8.74 23.37
N ARG A 297 -21.68 -8.02 23.18
CA ARG A 297 -21.68 -6.63 22.75
C ARG A 297 -22.35 -6.50 21.38
N LYS A 298 -23.19 -5.48 21.20
CA LYS A 298 -23.87 -5.16 19.93
C LYS A 298 -23.49 -3.78 19.38
N SER A 299 -22.62 -3.08 20.11
CA SER A 299 -22.15 -1.77 19.70
C SER A 299 -20.78 -1.46 20.25
N LEU A 300 -20.06 -0.56 19.57
CA LEU A 300 -18.81 0.01 20.02
C LEU A 300 -18.90 1.54 20.02
N MET A 301 -18.45 2.17 21.10
CA MET A 301 -18.38 3.64 21.18
C MET A 301 -17.09 4.15 20.55
N ILE A 302 -17.20 5.12 19.65
CA ILE A 302 -16.05 5.87 19.11
C ILE A 302 -16.33 7.35 19.36
N GLY A 303 -15.57 7.94 20.27
CA GLY A 303 -15.95 9.23 20.88
C GLY A 303 -17.33 9.10 21.53
N ASP A 304 -18.24 10.00 21.17
CA ASP A 304 -19.60 10.04 21.71
C ASP A 304 -20.64 9.31 20.84
N ILE A 305 -20.20 8.59 19.80
CA ILE A 305 -21.09 7.93 18.83
C ILE A 305 -21.03 6.41 19.01
N SER A 306 -22.20 5.79 19.13
CA SER A 306 -22.37 4.34 19.18
C SER A 306 -22.56 3.77 17.78
N PHE A 307 -21.75 2.78 17.43
CA PHE A 307 -21.78 2.10 16.14
C PHE A 307 -22.21 0.64 16.30
N GLU A 308 -22.96 0.12 15.32
CA GLU A 308 -23.40 -1.29 15.31
C GLU A 308 -22.19 -2.21 15.17
N LEU A 309 -22.16 -3.22 16.04
CA LEU A 309 -21.13 -4.25 16.09
C LEU A 309 -21.81 -5.60 15.84
N ASP A 310 -21.34 -6.32 14.83
CA ASP A 310 -21.76 -7.69 14.58
C ASP A 310 -20.63 -8.65 14.97
N LEU A 311 -20.98 -9.74 15.62
CA LEU A 311 -20.03 -10.75 16.09
C LEU A 311 -20.48 -12.12 15.68
N GLU A 312 -19.57 -12.80 14.99
CA GLU A 312 -19.70 -14.20 14.62
C GLU A 312 -18.58 -15.01 15.25
N TYR A 313 -18.87 -16.29 15.50
CA TYR A 313 -17.83 -17.26 15.83
C TYR A 313 -17.01 -17.54 14.57
N HIS A 314 -15.69 -17.59 14.73
CA HIS A 314 -14.76 -17.85 13.63
C HIS A 314 -13.94 -19.11 13.93
N ILE A 315 -13.77 -19.95 12.93
CA ILE A 315 -12.83 -21.07 12.96
C ILE A 315 -11.90 -20.97 11.76
N LYS A 316 -10.60 -20.82 12.02
CA LYS A 316 -9.57 -20.77 10.99
C LYS A 316 -8.91 -22.12 10.82
N PHE A 317 -8.80 -22.57 9.57
CA PHE A 317 -8.07 -23.77 9.21
C PHE A 317 -6.78 -23.43 8.46
N CYS A 318 -5.68 -24.02 8.89
CA CYS A 318 -4.36 -23.80 8.32
C CYS A 318 -3.64 -25.12 8.02
N HIS A 319 -2.65 -25.06 7.13
CA HIS A 319 -1.69 -26.14 6.88
C HIS A 319 -0.30 -25.52 6.68
N PHE A 320 0.74 -26.05 7.34
CA PHE A 320 2.06 -25.40 7.42
C PHE A 320 2.00 -23.90 7.78
N ASN A 321 1.14 -23.55 8.75
CA ASN A 321 0.88 -22.17 9.19
C ASN A 321 0.36 -21.22 8.09
N ARG A 322 -0.04 -21.73 6.93
CA ARG A 322 -0.72 -20.96 5.88
C ARG A 322 -2.21 -21.14 5.98
N PHE A 323 -2.95 -20.05 5.82
CA PHE A 323 -4.40 -20.08 5.73
C PHE A 323 -4.85 -21.00 4.58
N VAL A 324 -5.84 -21.84 4.84
CA VAL A 324 -6.45 -22.71 3.82
C VAL A 324 -7.91 -22.34 3.62
N THR A 325 -8.68 -22.25 4.71
CA THR A 325 -10.11 -21.91 4.70
C THR A 325 -10.55 -21.45 6.09
N SER A 326 -11.76 -20.91 6.22
CA SER A 326 -12.39 -20.57 7.49
C SER A 326 -13.87 -20.98 7.50
N LEU A 327 -14.45 -20.94 8.69
CA LEU A 327 -15.87 -21.08 8.92
C LEU A 327 -16.33 -19.97 9.88
N ASP A 328 -17.24 -19.13 9.42
CA ASP A 328 -17.91 -18.10 10.20
C ASP A 328 -19.36 -18.54 10.45
N PHE A 329 -19.85 -18.37 11.68
CA PHE A 329 -21.21 -18.76 12.07
C PHE A 329 -21.72 -18.00 13.29
N GLY A 330 -23.03 -17.81 13.35
CA GLY A 330 -23.72 -17.20 14.46
C GLY A 330 -24.22 -18.21 15.51
N PRO A 331 -24.83 -17.72 16.60
CA PRO A 331 -25.44 -18.55 17.64
C PRO A 331 -26.55 -19.48 17.12
N GLU A 332 -27.26 -19.08 16.08
CA GLU A 332 -28.39 -19.81 15.51
C GLU A 332 -27.96 -21.13 14.84
N GLN A 333 -26.72 -21.25 14.39
CA GLN A 333 -26.17 -22.49 13.83
C GLN A 333 -25.70 -23.48 14.90
N LEU A 334 -25.68 -23.11 16.19
CA LEU A 334 -25.19 -23.97 17.26
C LEU A 334 -26.26 -24.89 17.83
N LEU A 335 -25.87 -26.13 18.09
CA LEU A 335 -26.53 -27.08 19.00
C LEU A 335 -25.97 -26.96 20.42
N LYS A 336 -24.65 -26.75 20.54
CA LYS A 336 -23.91 -26.57 21.79
C LYS A 336 -22.81 -25.53 21.61
N PRO A 337 -22.40 -24.80 22.66
CA PRO A 337 -21.31 -23.82 22.56
C PRO A 337 -19.99 -24.45 22.07
N LEU A 338 -19.50 -24.03 20.90
CA LEU A 338 -18.25 -24.54 20.32
C LEU A 338 -17.04 -23.72 20.77
N ASN A 339 -17.09 -22.40 20.63
CA ASN A 339 -15.99 -21.48 20.96
C ASN A 339 -15.97 -21.19 22.47
N THR A 340 -15.63 -22.21 23.26
CA THR A 340 -15.49 -22.14 24.72
C THR A 340 -14.03 -22.25 25.13
N ALA A 341 -13.68 -21.77 26.32
CA ALA A 341 -12.33 -21.91 26.87
C ALA A 341 -11.88 -23.39 26.89
N LYS A 342 -12.73 -24.29 27.37
CA LYS A 342 -12.45 -25.74 27.38
C LYS A 342 -12.11 -26.26 25.98
N ASN A 343 -12.99 -26.03 25.00
CA ASN A 343 -12.76 -26.50 23.64
C ASN A 343 -11.53 -25.84 23.01
N PHE A 344 -11.25 -24.57 23.31
CA PHE A 344 -10.04 -23.91 22.86
C PHE A 344 -8.78 -24.64 23.37
N TYR A 345 -8.64 -24.90 24.67
CA TYR A 345 -7.45 -25.59 25.19
C TYR A 345 -7.33 -27.04 24.69
N ASP A 346 -8.47 -27.75 24.62
CA ASP A 346 -8.48 -29.19 24.34
C ASP A 346 -8.49 -29.53 22.84
N LYS A 347 -9.08 -28.66 22.00
CA LYS A 347 -9.41 -28.95 20.59
C LYS A 347 -8.83 -27.97 19.58
N SER A 348 -8.30 -26.81 20.01
CA SER A 348 -7.53 -25.93 19.11
C SER A 348 -6.11 -26.47 18.90
N GLY A 349 -5.55 -26.28 17.70
CA GLY A 349 -4.21 -26.75 17.35
C GLY A 349 -4.25 -27.80 16.26
N LYS A 350 -3.27 -28.71 16.28
CA LYS A 350 -3.01 -29.66 15.19
C LYS A 350 -3.93 -30.89 15.27
N TRP A 351 -4.48 -31.27 14.12
CA TRP A 351 -5.25 -32.48 13.89
C TRP A 351 -4.60 -33.28 12.76
N ASP A 352 -4.06 -34.45 13.09
CA ASP A 352 -3.45 -35.36 12.12
C ASP A 352 -4.53 -36.16 11.38
N LEU A 353 -4.22 -36.66 10.18
CA LEU A 353 -5.16 -37.37 9.30
C LEU A 353 -6.00 -38.45 10.00
N LYS A 354 -5.37 -39.18 10.93
CA LYS A 354 -6.02 -40.24 11.72
C LYS A 354 -7.11 -39.72 12.67
N ASP A 355 -7.03 -38.44 13.05
CA ASP A 355 -7.92 -37.79 14.03
C ASP A 355 -9.01 -36.95 13.32
N TRP A 356 -9.07 -36.93 11.98
CA TRP A 356 -10.03 -36.11 11.24
C TRP A 356 -11.48 -36.52 11.51
N ASN A 357 -11.75 -37.82 11.62
CA ASN A 357 -13.08 -38.31 11.99
C ASN A 357 -13.52 -37.79 13.38
N GLU A 358 -12.59 -37.67 14.33
CA GLU A 358 -12.89 -37.11 15.64
C GLU A 358 -13.17 -35.60 15.57
N PHE A 359 -12.46 -34.87 14.72
CA PHE A 359 -12.74 -33.46 14.46
C PHE A 359 -14.12 -33.27 13.81
N GLU A 360 -14.45 -34.11 12.83
CA GLU A 360 -15.76 -34.09 12.18
C GLU A 360 -16.90 -34.35 13.17
N LEU A 361 -16.73 -35.34 14.05
CA LEU A 361 -17.68 -35.63 15.12
C LEU A 361 -17.81 -34.45 16.10
N LEU A 362 -16.71 -33.78 16.46
CA LEU A 362 -16.74 -32.57 17.27
C LEU A 362 -17.61 -31.49 16.62
N MET A 363 -17.40 -31.22 15.33
CA MET A 363 -18.15 -30.20 14.61
C MET A 363 -19.62 -30.57 14.49
N ASP A 364 -19.95 -31.82 14.16
CA ASP A 364 -21.33 -32.31 14.03
C ASP A 364 -22.09 -32.35 15.36
N GLU A 365 -21.38 -32.55 16.48
CA GLU A 365 -22.00 -32.46 17.81
C GLU A 365 -22.40 -31.02 18.18
N HIS A 366 -21.64 -30.03 17.69
CA HIS A 366 -21.80 -28.63 18.09
C HIS A 366 -22.60 -27.80 17.11
N LEU A 367 -22.59 -28.14 15.81
CA LEU A 367 -23.26 -27.39 14.75
C LEU A 367 -24.48 -28.14 14.24
N ARG A 368 -25.52 -27.36 13.89
CA ARG A 368 -26.74 -27.88 13.27
C ARG A 368 -26.43 -28.52 11.93
N SER A 369 -27.03 -29.68 11.67
CA SER A 369 -26.88 -30.41 10.42
C SER A 369 -27.26 -29.59 9.18
N GLU A 370 -28.25 -28.70 9.33
CA GLU A 370 -28.78 -27.82 8.29
C GLU A 370 -27.79 -26.74 7.87
N PHE A 371 -26.81 -26.39 8.74
CA PHE A 371 -25.78 -25.42 8.40
C PHE A 371 -24.76 -25.96 7.39
N ASN A 372 -24.59 -27.29 7.33
CA ASN A 372 -23.64 -27.99 6.47
C ASN A 372 -22.24 -27.36 6.48
N TRP A 373 -21.60 -27.35 7.65
CA TRP A 373 -20.32 -26.67 7.86
C TRP A 373 -19.23 -27.15 6.89
N ARG A 374 -19.24 -28.43 6.50
CA ARG A 374 -18.28 -29.02 5.55
C ARG A 374 -18.33 -28.33 4.19
N GLU A 375 -19.53 -28.04 3.69
CA GLU A 375 -19.71 -27.33 2.42
C GLU A 375 -19.31 -25.86 2.57
N LYS A 376 -19.73 -25.21 3.66
CA LYS A 376 -19.45 -23.78 3.93
C LYS A 376 -17.97 -23.46 3.97
N CYS A 377 -17.15 -24.28 4.62
CA CYS A 377 -15.70 -24.11 4.62
C CYS A 377 -14.98 -24.90 3.52
N GLY A 378 -15.70 -25.68 2.70
CA GLY A 378 -15.13 -26.52 1.66
C GLY A 378 -14.19 -27.61 2.17
N PHE A 379 -14.47 -28.20 3.34
CA PHE A 379 -13.58 -29.13 4.05
C PHE A 379 -13.06 -30.26 3.16
N ASP A 380 -13.95 -30.90 2.38
CA ASP A 380 -13.58 -31.97 1.46
C ASP A 380 -12.57 -31.52 0.40
N LYS A 381 -12.85 -30.38 -0.23
CA LYS A 381 -12.02 -29.80 -1.30
C LYS A 381 -10.65 -29.40 -0.78
N HIS A 382 -10.59 -28.94 0.46
CA HIS A 382 -9.39 -28.35 1.03
C HIS A 382 -8.54 -29.33 1.84
N PHE A 383 -9.10 -30.43 2.34
CA PHE A 383 -8.38 -31.41 3.17
C PHE A 383 -8.57 -32.84 2.67
N VAL A 384 -9.80 -33.36 2.64
CA VAL A 384 -10.09 -34.78 2.35
C VAL A 384 -9.60 -35.24 0.97
N LYS A 385 -9.86 -34.45 -0.07
CA LYS A 385 -9.52 -34.77 -1.46
C LYS A 385 -8.15 -34.21 -1.87
N THR A 386 -7.22 -34.14 -0.92
CA THR A 386 -5.89 -33.54 -1.11
C THR A 386 -4.81 -34.37 -0.44
N ASP A 387 -3.54 -34.14 -0.76
CA ASP A 387 -2.41 -34.86 -0.15
C ASP A 387 -2.01 -34.32 1.24
N ARG A 388 -2.88 -33.52 1.89
CA ARG A 388 -2.61 -33.00 3.24
C ARG A 388 -2.76 -34.11 4.27
N ASN A 389 -1.80 -34.18 5.20
CA ASN A 389 -1.78 -35.18 6.26
C ASN A 389 -2.11 -34.62 7.65
N TYR A 390 -2.30 -33.31 7.77
CA TYR A 390 -2.80 -32.65 8.98
C TYR A 390 -3.38 -31.28 8.62
N PHE A 391 -4.14 -30.71 9.55
CA PHE A 391 -4.43 -29.27 9.57
C PHE A 391 -4.27 -28.73 10.99
N THR A 392 -4.22 -27.40 11.12
CA THR A 392 -4.33 -26.73 12.41
C THR A 392 -5.60 -25.90 12.45
N VAL A 393 -6.25 -25.85 13.61
CA VAL A 393 -7.49 -25.10 13.82
C VAL A 393 -7.32 -24.07 14.93
N SER A 394 -7.80 -22.85 14.68
CA SER A 394 -7.92 -21.80 15.71
C SER A 394 -9.39 -21.45 15.90
N PHE A 395 -9.84 -21.42 17.16
CA PHE A 395 -11.17 -20.94 17.51
C PHE A 395 -11.06 -19.47 17.90
N GLY A 396 -11.79 -18.61 17.21
CA GLY A 396 -11.77 -17.17 17.42
C GLY A 396 -13.13 -16.56 17.14
N PHE A 397 -13.12 -15.28 16.78
CA PHE A 397 -14.31 -14.52 16.46
C PHE A 397 -14.03 -13.65 15.24
N MET A 398 -15.09 -13.31 14.52
CA MET A 398 -15.08 -12.25 13.52
C MET A 398 -15.95 -11.12 14.06
N VAL A 399 -15.44 -9.90 14.00
CA VAL A 399 -16.11 -8.73 14.57
C VAL A 399 -16.15 -7.63 13.53
N ASP A 400 -17.34 -7.30 13.08
CA ASP A 400 -17.62 -6.27 12.09
C ASP A 400 -18.16 -5.02 12.77
N LEU A 401 -17.49 -3.89 12.57
CA LEU A 401 -17.97 -2.58 12.99
C LEU A 401 -18.51 -1.83 11.79
N TYR A 402 -19.81 -1.52 11.83
CA TYR A 402 -20.52 -0.84 10.76
C TYR A 402 -20.47 0.67 10.97
N VAL A 403 -19.60 1.35 10.22
CA VAL A 403 -19.54 2.82 10.21
C VAL A 403 -20.25 3.34 8.97
N PRO A 404 -21.36 4.10 9.10
CA PRO A 404 -22.03 4.71 7.95
C PRO A 404 -21.05 5.51 7.10
N TYR A 405 -20.99 5.22 5.80
CA TYR A 405 -20.04 5.85 4.88
C TYR A 405 -20.16 7.38 4.88
N LYS A 406 -21.38 7.89 5.13
CA LYS A 406 -21.68 9.32 5.27
C LYS A 406 -20.83 10.01 6.34
N ILE A 407 -20.40 9.33 7.40
CA ILE A 407 -19.53 9.92 8.43
C ILE A 407 -18.17 10.24 7.83
N PHE A 408 -17.57 9.32 7.07
CA PHE A 408 -16.34 9.60 6.35
C PHE A 408 -16.52 10.71 5.32
N GLN A 409 -17.66 10.78 4.64
CA GLN A 409 -17.96 11.89 3.73
C GLN A 409 -18.07 13.23 4.47
N GLN A 410 -18.57 13.27 5.69
CA GLN A 410 -18.66 14.49 6.50
C GLN A 410 -17.31 14.93 7.08
N LEU A 411 -16.46 13.97 7.47
CA LEU A 411 -15.14 14.24 8.00
C LEU A 411 -14.14 14.62 6.89
N ASP A 412 -14.30 14.05 5.70
CA ASP A 412 -13.39 14.24 4.57
C ASP A 412 -13.98 15.17 3.50
N THR A 413 -13.88 16.47 3.78
CA THR A 413 -14.36 17.55 2.88
C THR A 413 -13.25 18.29 2.14
N ASP A 414 -12.01 18.22 2.61
CA ASP A 414 -10.86 18.90 2.01
C ASP A 414 -9.81 17.87 1.60
N LEU A 415 -9.43 17.90 0.32
CA LEU A 415 -8.44 16.99 -0.26
C LEU A 415 -7.10 17.01 0.50
N ASN A 416 -6.70 18.18 1.01
CA ASN A 416 -5.38 18.40 1.62
C ASN A 416 -5.40 18.32 3.15
N ASN A 417 -6.57 18.19 3.79
CA ASN A 417 -6.68 18.09 5.23
C ASN A 417 -7.15 16.69 5.64
N TYR A 418 -6.23 15.91 6.20
CA TYR A 418 -6.48 14.55 6.64
C TYR A 418 -6.83 14.44 8.12
N SER A 419 -6.68 15.51 8.92
CA SER A 419 -6.65 15.42 10.38
C SER A 419 -7.94 14.86 10.98
N ALA A 420 -9.10 15.26 10.47
CA ALA A 420 -10.39 14.78 10.94
C ALA A 420 -10.64 13.29 10.58
N PRO A 421 -10.55 12.87 9.29
CA PRO A 421 -10.78 11.47 8.96
C PRO A 421 -9.69 10.54 9.48
N SER A 422 -8.42 10.96 9.54
CA SER A 422 -7.34 10.13 10.10
C SER A 422 -7.43 10.01 11.62
N GLY A 423 -7.76 11.10 12.33
CA GLY A 423 -8.02 11.07 13.76
C GLY A 423 -9.21 10.17 14.14
N PHE A 424 -10.24 10.10 13.29
CA PHE A 424 -11.35 9.16 13.48
C PHE A 424 -10.91 7.69 13.32
N ILE A 425 -10.01 7.38 12.39
CA ILE A 425 -9.40 6.05 12.28
C ILE A 425 -8.62 5.70 13.56
N ASP A 426 -7.86 6.64 14.10
CA ASP A 426 -7.11 6.41 15.35
C ASP A 426 -8.05 6.14 16.54
N GLN A 427 -9.13 6.91 16.67
CA GLN A 427 -10.15 6.68 17.70
C GLN A 427 -10.86 5.32 17.54
N LEU A 428 -11.13 4.92 16.30
CA LEU A 428 -11.74 3.62 16.00
C LEU A 428 -10.82 2.46 16.42
N VAL A 429 -9.53 2.59 16.14
CA VAL A 429 -8.53 1.58 16.50
C VAL A 429 -8.34 1.52 18.02
N ASP A 430 -8.33 2.67 18.69
CA ASP A 430 -8.32 2.76 20.15
C ASP A 430 -9.55 2.09 20.78
N ALA A 431 -10.74 2.37 20.25
CA ALA A 431 -11.99 1.73 20.70
C ALA A 431 -11.94 0.20 20.56
N TYR A 432 -11.37 -0.32 19.46
CA TYR A 432 -11.16 -1.75 19.31
C TYR A 432 -10.20 -2.33 20.35
N SER A 433 -9.18 -1.59 20.78
CA SER A 433 -8.23 -2.08 21.79
C SER A 433 -8.93 -2.43 23.12
N HIS A 434 -10.04 -1.74 23.40
CA HIS A 434 -10.92 -1.92 24.56
C HIS A 434 -12.11 -2.86 24.31
N LEU A 435 -12.15 -3.56 23.16
CA LEU A 435 -13.24 -4.47 22.81
C LEU A 435 -13.44 -5.57 23.86
N LEU A 436 -12.34 -6.12 24.39
CA LEU A 436 -12.36 -7.24 25.35
C LEU A 436 -12.52 -6.80 26.81
N ASP A 437 -12.61 -5.49 27.09
CA ASP A 437 -12.73 -4.99 28.45
C ASP A 437 -14.13 -5.32 29.01
N ARG A 438 -14.24 -5.37 30.35
CA ARG A 438 -15.55 -5.61 30.97
C ARG A 438 -16.45 -4.39 30.75
N SER A 439 -17.64 -4.64 30.23
CA SER A 439 -18.73 -3.65 30.11
C SER A 439 -19.27 -3.24 31.47
#